data_AF-A0A967KJQ1-F1
#
_entry.id   AF-A0A967KJQ1-F1
#
_cell.length_a   1.000
_cell.length_b   1.000
_cell.length_c   1.000
_cell.angle_alpha   90.00
_cell.angle_beta   90.00
_cell.angle_gamma   90.00
#
_symmetry.space_group_name_H-M   'P 1'
#
loop_
_entity.id
_entity.type
_entity.pdbx_description
1 polymer ?
#
loop_
_entity_poly.entity_id
_entity_poly.type
_entity_poly.pdbx_seq_one_letter_code
_entity_poly.pdbx_strand_id
1 'polypeptide(L)' 'KARPVDAPLRVVSKFERLTNQFLNNHSVVPYQLLHADGALEAAPQMGTADFIVDLVETGLTLRENHLKKLERGQILQSQ' A
#
# COMPACT_ATOMS: atom_id res chain seq x y z
N LYS A 1 12.74 4.30 -16.79
CA LYS A 1 11.67 4.60 -17.79
C LYS A 1 10.44 5.01 -17.00
N ALA A 2 9.85 6.19 -17.25
CA ALA A 2 8.65 6.62 -16.52
C ALA A 2 7.48 5.67 -16.83
N ARG A 3 6.66 5.38 -15.81
CA ARG A 3 5.54 4.46 -15.91
C ARG A 3 4.37 5.12 -16.65
N PRO A 4 3.62 4.41 -17.51
CA PRO A 4 2.44 4.98 -18.17
C PRO A 4 1.43 5.49 -17.13
N VAL A 5 0.81 6.63 -17.42
CA VAL A 5 -0.21 7.26 -16.55
C VAL A 5 -1.41 6.34 -16.32
N ASP A 6 -1.75 5.52 -17.32
CA ASP A 6 -2.92 4.63 -17.27
C ASP A 6 -2.58 3.22 -16.76
N ALA A 7 -1.34 2.99 -16.30
CA ALA A 7 -0.96 1.69 -15.75
C ALA A 7 -1.64 1.46 -14.39
N PRO A 8 -2.09 0.23 -14.07
CA PRO A 8 -2.64 -0.08 -12.77
C PRO A 8 -1.67 0.26 -11.63
N LEU A 9 -2.21 0.87 -10.57
CA LEU A 9 -1.49 1.06 -9.33
C LEU A 9 -1.09 -0.30 -8.74
N ARG A 10 0.17 -0.47 -8.36
CA ARG A 10 0.64 -1.69 -7.69
C ARG A 10 0.52 -1.51 -6.20
N VAL A 11 -0.29 -2.35 -5.59
CA VAL A 11 -0.55 -2.36 -4.17
C VAL A 11 -0.04 -3.67 -3.62
N VAL A 12 0.72 -3.61 -2.53
CA VAL A 12 1.16 -4.80 -1.80
C VAL A 12 0.53 -4.76 -0.42
N SER A 13 -0.06 -5.86 0.02
CA SER A 13 -0.68 -5.97 1.33
C SER A 13 -0.70 -7.40 1.86
N LYS A 14 -0.64 -7.53 3.19
CA LYS A 14 -1.01 -8.76 3.92
C LYS A 14 -2.52 -8.91 4.14
N PHE A 15 -3.29 -7.85 3.86
CA PHE A 15 -4.70 -7.74 4.17
C PHE A 15 -5.52 -7.52 2.88
N GLU A 16 -5.46 -8.46 1.92
CA GLU A 16 -6.01 -8.18 0.58
C GLU A 16 -7.51 -7.90 0.59
N ARG A 17 -8.27 -8.60 1.44
CA ARG A 17 -9.71 -8.39 1.55
C ARG A 17 -10.05 -6.97 2.01
N LEU A 18 -9.39 -6.48 3.06
CA LEU A 18 -9.60 -5.13 3.57
C LEU A 18 -9.12 -4.07 2.57
N THR A 19 -7.97 -4.32 1.95
CA THR A 19 -7.39 -3.43 0.93
C THR A 19 -8.32 -3.30 -0.28
N ASN A 20 -8.78 -4.43 -0.84
CA ASN A 20 -9.73 -4.44 -1.96
C ASN A 20 -11.01 -3.68 -1.62
N GLN A 21 -11.60 -3.96 -0.45
CA GLN A 21 -12.83 -3.29 -0.04
C GLN A 21 -12.62 -1.78 0.09
N PHE A 22 -11.52 -1.35 0.71
CA PHE A 22 -11.21 0.07 0.88
C PHE A 22 -11.01 0.79 -0.45
N LEU A 23 -10.21 0.22 -1.36
CA LEU A 23 -9.91 0.83 -2.66
C LEU A 23 -11.16 0.92 -3.54
N ASN A 24 -11.99 -0.13 -3.57
CA ASN A 24 -13.25 -0.13 -4.31
C ASN A 24 -14.24 0.90 -3.77
N ASN A 25 -14.38 1.00 -2.44
CA ASN A 25 -15.27 1.98 -1.81
C ASN A 25 -14.85 3.43 -2.06
N HIS A 26 -13.57 3.67 -2.38
CA HIS A 26 -13.03 4.98 -2.71
C HIS A 26 -12.82 5.19 -4.22
N SER A 27 -13.34 4.28 -5.06
CA SER A 27 -13.22 4.34 -6.52
C SER A 27 -11.77 4.44 -7.02
N VAL A 28 -10.82 3.83 -6.32
CA VAL A 28 -9.42 3.77 -6.73
C VAL A 28 -9.28 2.65 -7.76
N VAL A 29 -9.22 3.00 -9.04
CA VAL A 29 -9.05 2.08 -10.17
C VAL A 29 -8.22 2.72 -11.29
N PRO A 30 -7.48 1.94 -12.10
CA PRO A 30 -7.21 0.50 -11.95
C PRO A 30 -6.08 0.21 -10.95
N TYR A 31 -6.09 -0.96 -10.32
CA TYR A 31 -5.00 -1.43 -9.46
C TYR A 31 -4.73 -2.93 -9.61
N GLN A 32 -3.51 -3.34 -9.29
CA GLN A 32 -3.06 -4.71 -9.10
C GLN A 32 -2.70 -4.87 -7.63
N LEU A 33 -3.35 -5.82 -6.95
CA LEU A 33 -3.09 -6.14 -5.56
C LEU A 33 -2.32 -7.46 -5.48
N LEU A 34 -1.15 -7.41 -4.85
CA LEU A 34 -0.29 -8.57 -4.63
C LEU A 34 -0.20 -8.86 -3.12
N HIS A 35 -0.24 -10.16 -2.80
CA HIS A 35 0.08 -10.65 -1.47
C HIS A 35 1.58 -10.51 -1.19
N ALA A 36 1.97 -10.28 0.06
CA ALA A 36 3.36 -10.37 0.48
C ALA A 36 3.52 -11.02 1.85
N ASP A 37 4.33 -12.09 1.88
CA ASP A 37 4.81 -12.74 3.08
C ASP A 37 6.14 -12.10 3.52
N GLY A 38 6.10 -11.00 4.27
CA GLY A 38 7.34 -10.38 4.77
C GLY A 38 7.25 -8.90 5.10
N ALA A 39 8.39 -8.22 5.07
CA ALA A 39 8.46 -6.76 5.20
C ALA A 39 8.04 -6.11 3.88
N LEU A 40 6.97 -5.31 3.92
CA LEU A 40 6.38 -4.69 2.73
C LEU A 40 7.12 -3.40 2.34
N GLU A 41 7.84 -2.80 3.29
CA GLU A 41 8.40 -1.46 3.20
C GLU A 41 9.49 -1.31 2.14
N ALA A 42 10.13 -2.42 1.75
CA ALA A 42 11.10 -2.43 0.66
C ALA A 42 10.44 -2.32 -0.73
N ALA A 43 9.18 -2.74 -0.89
CA ALA A 43 8.53 -2.85 -2.21
C ALA A 43 8.44 -1.52 -2.98
N PRO A 44 8.12 -0.37 -2.34
CA PRO A 44 8.18 0.93 -3.01
C PRO A 44 9.57 1.31 -3.50
N GLN A 45 10.61 1.11 -2.67
CA GLN A 45 11.99 1.46 -3.02
C GLN A 45 12.55 0.57 -4.13
N MET A 46 12.18 -0.72 -4.14
CA MET A 46 12.51 -1.66 -5.22
C MET A 46 11.71 -1.40 -6.49
N GLY A 47 10.73 -0.49 -6.44
CA GLY A 47 9.87 -0.16 -7.57
C GLY A 47 8.94 -1.30 -7.94
N THR A 48 8.57 -2.20 -7.02
CA THR A 48 7.59 -3.28 -7.20
C THR A 48 6.21 -2.93 -6.66
N ALA A 49 6.10 -1.87 -5.84
CA ALA A 49 4.84 -1.30 -5.37
C ALA A 49 4.82 0.22 -5.60
N ASP A 50 3.64 0.80 -5.79
CA ASP A 50 3.47 2.26 -5.72
C ASP A 50 3.11 2.69 -4.28
N PHE A 51 2.37 1.83 -3.57
CA PHE A 51 2.14 1.94 -2.14
C PHE A 51 1.89 0.57 -1.50
N ILE A 52 2.02 0.54 -0.18
CA ILE A 52 1.76 -0.64 0.63
C ILE A 52 0.57 -0.39 1.56
N VAL A 53 -0.09 -1.47 1.96
CA VAL A 53 -1.08 -1.47 3.03
C VAL A 53 -0.64 -2.47 4.08
N ASP A 54 -0.21 -1.98 5.23
CA ASP A 54 0.26 -2.79 6.35
C ASP A 54 -0.26 -2.23 7.69
N LEU A 55 -0.11 -3.03 8.74
CA LEU A 55 -0.41 -2.62 10.11
C LEU A 55 0.64 -1.62 10.58
N VAL A 56 0.19 -0.51 11.17
CA VAL A 56 1.08 0.54 11.69
C VAL A 56 0.71 0.84 13.14
N GLU A 57 1.69 0.74 14.03
CA GLU A 57 1.55 1.12 15.43
C GLU A 57 2.17 2.51 15.67
N THR A 58 3.48 2.58 15.88
CA THR A 58 4.21 3.84 16.13
C THR A 58 4.62 4.57 14.85
N GLY A 59 4.68 3.86 13.72
CA GLY A 59 5.18 4.36 12.45
C GLY A 59 6.71 4.39 12.31
N LEU A 60 7.46 3.79 13.24
CA LEU A 60 8.92 3.70 13.18
C LEU A 60 9.39 3.04 11.87
N THR A 61 8.87 1.85 11.54
CA THR A 61 9.24 1.08 10.35
C THR A 61 9.02 1.86 9.05
N LEU A 62 7.94 2.65 8.97
CA LEU A 62 7.70 3.52 7.82
C LEU A 62 8.81 4.57 7.69
N ARG A 63 9.16 5.25 8.80
CA ARG A 63 10.19 6.31 8.78
C ARG A 63 11.57 5.77 8.42
N GLU A 64 11.95 4.61 8.96
CA GLU A 64 13.22 3.94 8.64
C GLU A 64 13.33 3.60 7.15
N ASN A 65 12.19 3.35 6.49
CA ASN A 65 12.12 3.07 5.04
C ASN A 65 11.73 4.29 4.20
N HIS A 66 11.82 5.51 4.76
CA HIS A 66 11.50 6.78 4.07
C HIS A 66 10.06 6.85 3.54
N LEU A 67 9.14 6.14 4.19
CA LEU A 67 7.72 6.11 3.89
C LEU A 67 6.94 7.05 4.81
N LYS A 68 5.74 7.41 4.37
CA LYS A 68 4.78 8.20 5.16
C LYS A 68 3.38 7.62 5.03
N LYS A 69 2.55 7.85 6.06
CA LYS A 69 1.11 7.58 5.97
C LYS A 69 0.47 8.52 4.96
N LEU A 70 -0.51 8.02 4.22
CA LEU A 70 -1.36 8.86 3.36
C LEU A 70 -2.45 9.51 4.22
N GLU A 71 -2.72 10.79 4.00
CA GLU A 71 -3.66 11.61 4.79
C GLU A 71 -5.09 11.04 4.85
N ARG A 72 -5.45 10.21 3.87
CA ARG A 72 -6.74 9.50 3.80
C ARG A 72 -6.54 8.00 3.56
N GLY A 73 -5.44 7.44 4.05
CA GLY A 73 -5.06 6.04 3.85
C GLY A 73 -5.40 5.11 5.02
N GLN A 74 -6.07 5.60 6.07
CA GLN A 74 -6.44 4.75 7.20
C GLN A 74 -7.64 3.87 6.82
N ILE A 75 -7.43 2.56 6.80
CA ILE A 75 -8.45 1.57 6.43
C ILE A 75 -9.29 1.16 7.65
N LEU A 76 -8.61 0.88 8.76
CA LEU A 76 -9.22 0.39 9.99
C LEU A 76 -8.36 0.83 11.18
N GLN A 77 -9.01 1.14 12.30
CA GLN A 77 -8.34 1.35 13.58
C GLN A 77 -8.63 0.15 14.48
N SER A 78 -7.58 -0.61 14.82
CA SER A 78 -7.67 -1.67 15.82
C SER A 78 -7.43 -1.10 17.21
N GLN A 79 -8.10 -1.68 18.21
CA GLN A 79 -7.80 -1.50 19.63
C GLN A 79 -6.96 -2.68 20.12
#